data_AF-A0A0S2DP87-F1
#
_entry.id   AF-A0A0S2DP87-F1
#
_cell.length_a   1.000
_cell.length_b   1.000
_cell.length_c   1.000
_cell.angle_alpha   90.00
_cell.angle_beta   90.00
_cell.angle_gamma   90.00
#
_symmetry.space_group_name_H-M   'P 1'
#
loop_
_entity.id
_entity.type
_entity.pdbx_description
1 polymer ?
#
loop_
_entity_poly.entity_id
_entity_poly.type
_entity_poly.pdbx_seq_one_letter_code
_entity_poly.pdbx_strand_id
1 'polypeptide(L)'
;MLAELQAGDAAAGDAALVAAMAGFRSLAAETALNEWPARFWSLLLTQPGLRQRTAVAIALDATDRLGELGSGPRAALLLRLAAGLAEPEAAAVLHVAPATYRMALQRALPRHADGSADPQAWQQLREQIHRRIKTLPPERLQRLAQARDAALRNAAPGAAPPGRRAPVQARPRPRWLMPLLWSLLALCALAFAATFWWPAGLPGGWLGDGPDGVTVAPLAEGSGPAERYSRDAGLIADGDFGLLADPQGEAASAAVDFDSWLAARDAGTIPAVAAPPAEPAATPDPAGSDRAGLETDAQEGE
;
A
#
# COMPACT_ATOMS: atom_id res chain seq x y z
N MET A 1 -0.68 19.44 4.09
CA MET A 1 -1.26 18.76 5.26
C MET A 1 -0.61 17.40 5.51
N LEU A 2 -0.65 16.43 4.58
CA LEU A 2 0.15 15.18 4.70
C LEU A 2 1.63 15.47 4.96
N ALA A 3 2.24 16.39 4.20
CA ALA A 3 3.63 16.78 4.38
C ALA A 3 3.94 17.40 5.75
N GLU A 4 3.00 18.14 6.34
CA GLU A 4 3.16 18.73 7.68
C GLU A 4 3.09 17.67 8.76
N LEU A 5 2.10 16.77 8.70
CA LEU A 5 1.96 15.68 9.67
C LEU A 5 3.13 14.69 9.57
N GLN A 6 3.63 14.46 8.36
CA GLN A 6 4.79 13.60 8.13
C GLN A 6 6.09 14.26 8.63
N ALA A 7 6.31 15.54 8.33
CA ALA A 7 7.47 16.32 8.81
C ALA A 7 7.43 16.58 10.31
N GLY A 8 6.24 16.64 10.90
CA GLY A 8 6.04 17.11 12.26
C GLY A 8 6.15 18.63 12.43
N ASP A 9 6.32 19.38 11.34
CA ASP A 9 6.44 20.83 11.27
C ASP A 9 5.76 21.37 10.00
N ALA A 10 4.97 22.43 10.15
CA ALA A 10 4.23 23.07 9.07
C ALA A 10 5.17 23.74 8.06
N ALA A 11 6.26 24.37 8.51
CA ALA A 11 7.19 25.06 7.62
C ALA A 11 8.00 24.08 6.78
N ALA A 12 8.55 23.02 7.41
CA ALA A 12 9.23 21.94 6.70
C ALA A 12 8.29 21.20 5.73
N GLY A 13 7.04 20.95 6.13
CA GLY A 13 6.02 20.32 5.28
C GLY A 13 5.66 21.17 4.07
N ASP A 14 5.48 22.48 4.23
CA ASP A 14 5.18 23.39 3.12
C ASP A 14 6.37 23.49 2.15
N ALA A 15 7.60 23.59 2.66
CA ALA A 15 8.81 23.60 1.82
C ALA A 15 8.95 22.32 0.99
N ALA A 16 8.70 21.16 1.59
CA ALA A 16 8.72 19.87 0.89
C ALA A 16 7.63 19.80 -0.19
N LEU A 17 6.43 20.30 0.10
CA LEU A 17 5.32 20.34 -0.86
C LEU A 17 5.64 21.23 -2.07
N VAL A 18 6.20 22.43 -1.83
CA VAL A 18 6.62 23.34 -2.92
C VAL A 18 7.72 22.72 -3.78
N ALA A 19 8.70 22.04 -3.17
CA ALA A 19 9.74 21.33 -3.89
C ALA A 19 9.17 20.19 -4.77
N ALA A 20 8.21 19.43 -4.23
CA ALA A 20 7.52 18.39 -4.98
C ALA A 20 6.70 18.97 -6.15
N MET A 21 5.96 20.07 -5.95
CA MET A 21 5.23 20.75 -7.04
C MET A 21 6.17 21.20 -8.17
N ALA A 22 7.33 21.76 -7.83
CA ALA A 22 8.32 22.18 -8.82
C ALA A 22 8.93 21.01 -9.58
N GLY A 23 9.22 19.90 -8.90
CA GLY A 23 9.80 18.69 -9.51
C GLY A 23 8.80 17.84 -10.29
N PHE A 24 7.51 17.88 -9.93
CA PHE A 24 6.49 17.02 -10.55
C PHE A 24 6.26 17.36 -12.03
N ARG A 25 6.52 18.59 -12.45
CA ARG A 25 6.29 19.01 -13.84
C ARG A 25 7.08 18.20 -14.86
N SER A 26 8.37 17.94 -14.63
CA SER A 26 9.17 17.13 -15.56
C SER A 26 8.65 15.70 -15.63
N LEU A 27 8.21 15.16 -14.49
CA LEU A 27 7.63 13.82 -14.40
C LEU A 27 6.27 13.73 -15.10
N ALA A 28 5.44 14.77 -14.97
CA ALA A 28 4.12 14.85 -15.58
C ALA A 28 4.19 14.88 -17.12
N ALA A 29 5.26 15.46 -17.70
CA ALA A 29 5.46 15.48 -19.15
C ALA A 29 5.76 14.10 -19.76
N GLU A 30 6.30 13.17 -18.96
CA GLU A 30 6.78 11.86 -19.41
C GLU A 30 5.83 10.71 -19.00
N THR A 31 4.80 11.00 -18.20
CA THR A 31 3.94 9.98 -17.61
C THR A 31 2.48 10.17 -18.04
N ALA A 32 1.76 9.06 -18.22
CA ALA A 32 0.31 9.09 -18.46
C ALA A 32 -0.46 9.72 -17.27
N LEU A 33 -1.56 10.43 -17.59
CA LEU A 33 -2.37 11.19 -16.63
C LEU A 33 -2.90 10.36 -15.45
N ASN A 34 -3.17 9.07 -15.66
CA ASN A 34 -3.63 8.15 -14.61
C ASN A 34 -2.55 7.83 -13.56
N GLU A 35 -1.27 7.87 -13.92
CA GLU A 35 -0.18 7.62 -12.97
C GLU A 35 0.24 8.85 -12.17
N TRP A 36 -0.21 10.04 -12.58
CA TRP A 36 0.18 11.32 -11.99
C TRP A 36 0.02 11.37 -10.46
N PRO A 37 -1.11 10.95 -9.86
CA PRO A 37 -1.26 10.99 -8.41
C PRO A 37 -0.20 10.14 -7.69
N ALA A 38 -0.01 8.90 -8.11
CA ALA A 38 0.97 7.99 -7.49
C ALA A 38 2.40 8.53 -7.61
N ARG A 39 2.75 9.05 -8.79
CA ARG A 39 4.05 9.68 -9.06
C ARG A 39 4.28 10.92 -8.21
N PHE A 40 3.26 11.76 -8.04
CA PHE A 40 3.34 12.94 -7.18
C PHE A 40 3.57 12.57 -5.72
N TRP A 41 2.81 11.61 -5.18
CA TRP A 41 2.97 11.17 -3.79
C TRP A 41 4.34 10.55 -3.54
N SER A 42 4.86 9.78 -4.49
CA SER A 42 6.22 9.22 -4.40
C SER A 42 7.29 10.32 -4.40
N LEU A 43 7.16 11.30 -5.30
CA LEU A 43 8.06 12.47 -5.33
C LEU A 43 7.98 13.30 -4.04
N LEU A 44 6.79 13.43 -3.46
CA LEU A 44 6.62 14.12 -2.18
C LEU A 44 7.34 13.36 -1.06
N LEU A 45 7.11 12.06 -0.89
CA LEU A 45 7.71 11.29 0.22
C LEU A 45 9.23 11.12 0.11
N THR A 46 9.81 11.32 -1.07
CA THR A 46 11.27 11.34 -1.27
C THR A 46 11.94 12.65 -0.84
N GLN A 47 11.16 13.71 -0.55
CA GLN A 47 11.73 14.99 -0.12
C GLN A 47 12.48 14.84 1.21
N PRO A 48 13.70 15.41 1.32
CA PRO A 48 14.57 15.20 2.48
C PRO A 48 13.95 15.70 3.80
N GLY A 49 13.13 16.76 3.74
CA GLY A 49 12.41 17.29 4.90
C GLY A 49 11.37 16.34 5.49
N LEU A 50 10.91 15.34 4.72
CA LEU A 50 9.92 14.34 5.14
C LEU A 50 10.54 13.03 5.61
N ARG A 51 11.84 12.82 5.33
CA ARG A 51 12.59 11.62 5.72
C ARG A 51 13.29 11.76 7.07
N GLN A 52 13.55 12.98 7.52
CA GLN A 52 14.18 13.23 8.81
C GLN A 52 13.21 12.91 9.94
N ARG A 53 13.68 12.15 10.94
CA ARG A 53 12.91 11.83 12.14
C ARG A 53 12.90 13.05 13.07
N THR A 54 12.08 14.03 12.73
CA THR A 54 11.73 15.10 13.66
C THR A 54 10.61 14.57 14.55
N ALA A 55 10.79 14.63 15.87
CA ALA A 55 9.68 14.40 16.80
C ALA A 55 8.57 15.37 16.43
N VAL A 56 7.35 14.87 16.23
CA VAL A 56 6.25 15.69 15.75
C VAL A 56 6.02 16.82 16.75
N ALA A 57 6.26 18.05 16.34
CA ALA A 57 6.01 19.23 17.16
C ALA A 57 4.52 19.62 17.15
N ILE A 58 3.74 19.03 16.25
CA ILE A 58 2.32 19.31 16.04
C ILE A 58 1.51 18.07 16.44
N ALA A 59 1.20 17.93 17.72
CA ALA A 59 0.19 16.98 18.15
C ALA A 59 -1.16 17.39 17.54
N LEU A 60 -1.89 16.47 16.88
CA LEU A 60 -3.27 16.75 16.45
C LEU A 60 -4.20 16.87 17.66
N ASP A 61 -3.90 16.16 18.75
CA ASP A 61 -4.54 16.23 20.05
C ASP A 61 -3.61 15.64 21.13
N ALA A 62 -3.91 15.83 22.42
CA ALA A 62 -3.13 15.27 23.53
C ALA A 62 -3.06 13.73 23.52
N THR A 63 -3.98 13.06 22.81
CA THR A 63 -4.03 11.61 22.63
C THR A 63 -3.41 11.13 21.32
N ASP A 64 -2.89 12.04 20.48
CA ASP A 64 -2.34 11.68 19.18
C ASP A 64 -0.92 11.10 19.31
N ARG A 65 -0.78 9.82 18.94
CA ARG A 65 0.49 9.08 18.95
C ARG A 65 1.23 9.10 17.61
N LEU A 66 0.80 9.91 16.63
CA LEU A 66 1.50 10.06 15.35
C LEU A 66 2.97 10.44 15.52
N GLY A 67 3.29 11.24 16.55
CA GLY A 67 4.65 11.64 16.90
C GLY A 67 5.57 10.50 17.36
N GLU A 68 4.99 9.46 17.97
CA GLU A 68 5.71 8.29 18.48
C GLU A 68 6.04 7.30 17.35
N LEU A 69 5.23 7.30 16.29
CA LEU A 69 5.43 6.44 15.12
C LEU A 69 6.72 6.82 14.36
N GLY A 70 7.43 5.80 13.87
CA GLY A 70 8.54 6.00 12.93
C GLY A 70 8.05 6.59 11.59
N SER A 71 8.96 7.18 10.81
CA SER A 71 8.63 7.85 9.54
C SER A 71 7.94 6.94 8.52
N GLY A 72 8.29 5.64 8.47
CA GLY A 72 7.68 4.64 7.58
C GLY A 72 6.22 4.30 7.93
N PRO A 73 5.93 3.76 9.12
CA PRO A 73 4.56 3.49 9.57
C PRO A 73 3.66 4.74 9.53
N ARG A 74 4.21 5.91 9.88
CA ARG A 74 3.51 7.20 9.77
C ARG A 74 3.12 7.54 8.33
N ALA A 75 4.06 7.40 7.38
CA ALA A 75 3.77 7.65 5.97
C ALA A 75 2.70 6.69 5.44
N ALA A 76 2.76 5.40 5.82
CA ALA A 76 1.76 4.42 5.43
C ALA A 76 0.35 4.79 5.92
N LEU A 77 0.24 5.22 7.18
CA LEU A 77 -1.01 5.67 7.80
C LEU A 77 -1.58 6.92 7.11
N LEU A 78 -0.72 7.90 6.86
CA LEU A 78 -1.13 9.17 6.23
C LEU A 78 -1.52 9.00 4.77
N LEU A 79 -0.88 8.10 4.02
CA LEU A 79 -1.33 7.76 2.66
C LEU A 79 -2.74 7.15 2.67
N ARG A 80 -3.05 6.33 3.67
CA ARG A 80 -4.38 5.74 3.81
C ARG A 80 -5.44 6.78 4.23
N LEU A 81 -5.11 7.62 5.20
CA LEU A 81 -6.08 8.53 5.82
C LEU A 81 -6.22 9.88 5.12
N ALA A 82 -5.11 10.49 4.72
CA ALA A 82 -5.07 11.85 4.17
C ALA A 82 -5.03 11.87 2.64
N ALA A 83 -4.33 10.92 2.01
CA ALA A 83 -4.33 10.79 0.55
C ALA A 83 -5.48 9.94 0.01
N GLY A 84 -6.13 9.14 0.87
CA GLY A 84 -7.28 8.30 0.49
C GLY A 84 -6.93 7.16 -0.47
N LEU A 85 -5.65 6.78 -0.56
CA LEU A 85 -5.16 5.78 -1.51
C LEU A 85 -5.61 4.37 -1.12
N ALA A 86 -5.86 3.54 -2.14
CA ALA A 86 -6.04 2.11 -1.95
C ALA A 86 -4.72 1.47 -1.49
N GLU A 87 -4.81 0.33 -0.80
CA GLU A 87 -3.64 -0.41 -0.31
C GLU A 87 -2.56 -0.67 -1.38
N PRO A 88 -2.89 -1.22 -2.57
CA PRO A 88 -1.87 -1.49 -3.59
C PRO A 88 -1.20 -0.21 -4.11
N GLU A 89 -1.97 0.87 -4.25
CA GLU A 89 -1.45 2.17 -4.71
C GLU A 89 -0.53 2.81 -3.67
N ALA A 90 -0.92 2.75 -2.39
CA ALA A 90 -0.10 3.27 -1.30
C ALA A 90 1.21 2.48 -1.12
N ALA A 91 1.16 1.16 -1.29
CA ALA A 91 2.35 0.30 -1.29
C ALA A 91 3.30 0.67 -2.46
N ALA A 92 2.75 0.86 -3.66
CA ALA A 92 3.50 1.29 -4.84
C ALA A 92 4.15 2.67 -4.64
N VAL A 93 3.44 3.64 -4.05
CA VAL A 93 3.97 4.99 -3.73
C VAL A 93 5.20 4.90 -2.81
N LEU A 94 5.18 3.99 -1.84
CA LEU A 94 6.27 3.76 -0.89
C LEU A 94 7.39 2.85 -1.44
N HIS A 95 7.22 2.28 -2.63
CA HIS A 95 8.13 1.28 -3.22
C HIS A 95 8.34 0.06 -2.31
N VAL A 96 7.27 -0.44 -1.68
CA VAL A 96 7.31 -1.63 -0.82
C VAL A 96 6.28 -2.66 -1.26
N ALA A 97 6.50 -3.93 -0.88
CA ALA A 97 5.51 -4.98 -1.13
C ALA A 97 4.21 -4.73 -0.34
N PRO A 98 3.03 -5.14 -0.86
CA PRO A 98 1.75 -4.99 -0.15
C PRO A 98 1.74 -5.60 1.26
N ALA A 99 2.39 -6.75 1.45
CA ALA A 99 2.54 -7.37 2.76
C ALA A 99 3.30 -6.48 3.75
N THR A 100 4.41 -5.85 3.31
CA THR A 100 5.19 -4.91 4.10
C THR A 100 4.37 -3.67 4.47
N TYR A 101 3.55 -3.19 3.53
CA TYR A 101 2.64 -2.08 3.77
C TYR A 101 1.58 -2.42 4.83
N ARG A 102 0.95 -3.61 4.76
CA ARG A 102 0.01 -4.08 5.79
C ARG A 102 0.64 -4.17 7.17
N MET A 103 1.86 -4.70 7.27
CA MET A 103 2.60 -4.72 8.54
C MET A 103 2.86 -3.30 9.06
N ALA A 104 3.24 -2.36 8.19
CA ALA A 104 3.45 -0.97 8.58
C ALA A 104 2.16 -0.32 9.10
N LEU A 105 1.01 -0.60 8.47
CA LEU A 105 -0.31 -0.17 8.95
C LEU A 105 -0.66 -0.81 10.30
N GLN A 106 -0.48 -2.12 10.45
CA GLN A 106 -0.74 -2.81 11.73
C GLN A 106 0.10 -2.24 12.88
N ARG A 107 1.33 -1.80 12.61
CA ARG A 107 2.19 -1.13 13.59
C ARG A 107 1.78 0.31 13.88
N ALA A 108 1.09 0.96 12.95
CA ALA A 108 0.64 2.34 13.06
C ALA A 108 -0.77 2.50 13.65
N LEU A 109 -1.58 1.43 13.65
CA LEU A 109 -2.93 1.46 14.19
C LEU A 109 -2.92 1.71 15.70
N PRO A 110 -3.82 2.57 16.22
CA PRO A 110 -4.04 2.73 17.65
C PRO A 110 -4.41 1.39 18.30
N ARG A 111 -3.85 1.14 19.48
CA ARG A 111 -4.08 -0.07 20.27
C ARG A 111 -4.47 0.28 21.69
N HIS A 112 -5.32 -0.54 22.28
CA HIS A 112 -5.62 -0.51 23.71
C HIS A 112 -4.38 -0.94 24.52
N ALA A 113 -4.42 -0.71 25.84
CA ALA A 113 -3.38 -1.20 26.76
C ALA A 113 -3.21 -2.72 26.67
N ASP A 114 -4.28 -3.44 26.33
CA ASP A 114 -4.31 -4.89 26.16
C ASP A 114 -3.76 -5.37 24.79
N GLY A 115 -3.25 -4.45 23.96
CA GLY A 115 -2.65 -4.76 22.65
C GLY A 115 -3.64 -4.98 21.50
N SER A 116 -4.94 -5.07 21.78
CA SER A 116 -6.02 -5.14 20.79
C SER A 116 -6.13 -3.83 19.99
N ALA A 117 -6.56 -3.92 18.73
CA ALA A 117 -6.81 -2.74 17.91
C ALA A 117 -7.94 -1.90 18.52
N ASP A 118 -7.82 -0.57 18.48
CA ASP A 118 -8.85 0.36 18.95
C ASP A 118 -9.60 1.00 17.76
N PRO A 119 -10.82 0.53 17.45
CA PRO A 119 -11.62 1.10 16.35
C PRO A 119 -12.06 2.53 16.64
N GLN A 120 -12.29 2.91 17.90
CA GLN A 120 -12.76 4.24 18.25
C GLN A 120 -11.63 5.26 18.10
N ALA A 121 -10.43 4.99 18.62
CA ALA A 121 -9.27 5.84 18.42
C ALA A 121 -8.91 5.98 16.93
N TRP A 122 -9.07 4.92 16.14
CA TRP A 122 -8.92 4.98 14.69
C TRP A 122 -9.90 5.96 14.03
N GLN A 123 -11.19 5.88 14.36
CA GLN A 123 -12.20 6.78 13.81
C GLN A 123 -11.95 8.23 14.23
N GLN A 124 -11.59 8.46 15.49
CA GLN A 124 -11.25 9.79 16.00
C GLN A 124 -10.06 10.39 15.26
N LEU A 125 -8.99 9.62 15.05
CA LEU A 125 -7.82 10.04 14.30
C LEU A 125 -8.18 10.42 12.85
N ARG A 126 -8.98 9.58 12.18
CA ARG A 126 -9.44 9.85 10.81
C ARG A 126 -10.23 11.16 10.73
N GLU A 127 -11.13 11.39 11.67
CA GLU A 127 -11.96 12.59 11.72
C GLU A 127 -11.14 13.84 12.10
N GLN A 128 -10.15 13.72 12.97
CA GLN A 128 -9.22 14.81 13.30
C GLN A 128 -8.39 15.22 12.08
N ILE A 129 -7.84 14.24 11.35
CA ILE A 129 -7.12 14.49 10.09
C ILE A 129 -8.05 15.15 9.08
N HIS A 130 -9.26 14.63 8.87
CA HIS A 130 -10.22 15.22 7.93
C HIS A 130 -10.63 16.65 8.32
N ARG A 131 -10.93 16.89 9.60
CA ARG A 131 -11.21 18.24 10.10
C ARG A 131 -10.06 19.18 9.84
N ARG A 132 -8.82 18.77 10.14
CA ARG A 132 -7.62 19.57 9.91
C ARG A 132 -7.36 19.84 8.42
N ILE A 133 -7.71 18.92 7.51
CA ILE A 133 -7.66 19.16 6.06
C ILE A 133 -8.67 20.25 5.69
N LYS A 134 -9.89 20.17 6.23
CA LYS A 134 -10.99 21.11 5.94
C LYS A 134 -10.78 22.50 6.57
N THR A 135 -10.17 22.58 7.74
CA THR A 135 -9.97 23.84 8.50
C THR A 135 -8.59 24.45 8.27
N LEU A 136 -8.01 24.31 7.07
CA LEU A 136 -6.69 24.87 6.79
C LEU A 136 -6.76 26.41 6.81
N PRO A 137 -5.82 27.13 7.47
CA PRO A 137 -5.84 28.59 7.50
C PRO A 137 -5.81 29.20 6.09
N PRO A 138 -6.66 30.21 5.81
CA PRO A 138 -6.80 30.78 4.47
C PRO A 138 -5.50 31.44 3.98
N GLU A 139 -4.70 32.04 4.86
CA GLU A 139 -3.41 32.64 4.51
C GLU A 139 -2.41 31.58 4.03
N ARG A 140 -2.47 30.38 4.60
CA ARG A 140 -1.62 29.27 4.18
C ARG A 140 -2.09 28.68 2.86
N LEU A 141 -3.41 28.56 2.65
CA LEU A 141 -3.97 28.18 1.36
C LEU A 141 -3.54 29.14 0.25
N GLN A 142 -3.58 30.46 0.51
CA GLN A 142 -3.11 31.47 -0.44
C GLN A 142 -1.63 31.32 -0.77
N ARG A 143 -0.76 31.12 0.23
CA ARG A 143 0.69 30.88 -0.01
C ARG A 143 0.93 29.63 -0.86
N LEU A 144 0.22 28.54 -0.60
CA LEU A 144 0.32 27.31 -1.37
C LEU A 144 -0.20 27.49 -2.81
N ALA A 145 -1.32 28.21 -2.99
CA ALA A 145 -1.84 28.54 -4.32
C ALA A 145 -0.85 29.40 -5.13
N GLN A 146 -0.26 30.42 -4.51
CA GLN A 146 0.78 31.24 -5.13
C GLN A 146 2.01 30.42 -5.54
N ALA A 147 2.45 29.48 -4.69
CA ALA A 147 3.56 28.60 -4.99
C ALA A 147 3.26 27.65 -6.15
N ARG A 148 2.05 27.07 -6.20
CA ARG A 148 1.56 26.28 -7.33
C ARG A 148 1.57 27.10 -8.62
N ASP A 149 0.99 28.30 -8.58
CA ASP A 149 0.90 29.14 -9.77
C ASP A 149 2.29 29.61 -10.23
N ALA A 150 3.24 29.81 -9.32
CA ALA A 150 4.64 30.09 -9.66
C ALA A 150 5.33 28.88 -10.32
N ALA A 151 5.06 27.66 -9.84
CA ALA A 151 5.57 26.44 -10.46
C ALA A 151 5.02 26.22 -11.89
N LEU A 152 3.76 26.62 -12.11
CA LEU A 152 3.11 26.60 -13.42
C LEU A 152 3.58 27.72 -14.36
N ARG A 153 3.77 28.95 -13.85
CA ARG A 153 4.22 30.10 -14.68
C ARG A 153 5.66 29.97 -15.17
N ASN A 154 6.55 29.38 -14.38
CA ASN A 154 7.91 29.06 -14.80
C ASN A 154 7.98 27.90 -15.83
N ALA A 155 6.84 27.53 -16.46
CA ALA A 155 6.71 26.47 -17.46
C ALA A 155 6.37 26.99 -18.88
N ALA A 156 6.51 28.30 -19.16
CA ALA A 156 6.29 28.81 -20.52
C ALA A 156 7.20 28.06 -21.53
N PRO A 157 6.66 27.57 -22.66
CA PRO A 157 7.38 26.69 -23.57
C PRO A 157 8.32 27.51 -24.44
N GLY A 158 9.58 27.59 -24.01
CA GLY A 158 10.71 28.06 -24.79
C GLY A 158 11.93 27.37 -24.21
N ALA A 159 12.60 26.56 -25.03
CA ALA A 159 13.74 25.74 -24.68
C ALA A 159 14.66 26.42 -23.64
N ALA A 160 14.70 25.86 -22.43
CA ALA A 160 15.72 26.18 -21.46
C ALA A 160 16.65 24.96 -21.33
N PRO A 161 17.98 25.13 -21.46
CA PRO A 161 18.96 24.06 -21.25
C PRO A 161 18.83 23.54 -19.81
N PRO A 162 19.31 22.30 -19.51
CA PRO A 162 19.14 21.66 -18.20
C PRO A 162 19.40 22.65 -17.08
N GLY A 163 18.30 23.07 -16.46
CA GLY A 163 18.25 24.16 -15.50
C GLY A 163 19.20 23.86 -14.37
N ARG A 164 20.23 24.70 -14.28
CA ARG A 164 21.16 24.81 -13.16
C ARG A 164 20.34 24.74 -11.88
N ARG A 165 20.48 23.62 -11.15
CA ARG A 165 19.95 23.48 -9.79
C ARG A 165 20.37 24.74 -9.05
N ALA A 166 19.39 25.52 -8.58
CA ALA A 166 19.69 26.56 -7.62
C ALA A 166 20.50 25.90 -6.50
N PRO A 167 21.70 26.41 -6.16
CA PRO A 167 22.46 25.82 -5.09
C PRO A 167 21.60 25.97 -3.84
N VAL A 168 21.01 24.87 -3.39
CA VAL A 168 20.68 24.70 -1.98
C VAL A 168 21.97 25.07 -1.29
N GLN A 169 21.97 26.16 -0.52
CA GLN A 169 23.12 26.56 0.28
C GLN A 169 23.43 25.38 1.19
N ALA A 170 24.35 24.53 0.74
CA ALA A 170 24.87 23.46 1.54
C ALA A 170 25.58 24.18 2.67
N ARG A 171 24.98 24.14 3.87
CA ARG A 171 25.66 24.58 5.09
C ARG A 171 27.08 24.01 5.01
N PRO A 172 28.12 24.85 5.13
CA PRO A 172 29.49 24.39 4.97
C PRO A 172 29.70 23.27 5.97
N ARG A 173 29.77 22.03 5.47
CA ARG A 173 30.09 20.88 6.31
C ARG A 173 31.45 21.20 6.91
N PRO A 174 31.60 21.24 8.24
CA PRO A 174 32.87 21.56 8.87
C PRO A 174 33.94 20.66 8.26
N ARG A 175 34.98 21.23 7.64
CA ARG A 175 36.04 20.46 6.98
C ARG A 175 36.79 19.53 7.95
N TRP A 176 36.62 19.75 9.26
CA TRP A 176 37.09 18.88 10.34
C TRP A 176 36.24 17.62 10.59
N LEU A 177 34.99 17.55 10.10
CA LEU A 177 34.20 16.32 10.11
C LEU A 177 34.66 15.31 9.05
N MET A 178 35.33 15.75 7.99
CA MET A 178 35.91 14.87 6.97
C MET A 178 36.98 13.93 7.55
N PRO A 179 38.02 14.40 8.28
CA PRO A 179 38.99 13.48 8.89
C PRO A 179 38.34 12.60 9.96
N LEU A 180 37.32 13.08 10.68
CA LEU A 180 36.56 12.26 11.65
C LEU A 180 35.74 11.16 10.96
N LEU A 181 35.14 11.45 9.81
CA LEU A 181 34.39 10.47 9.03
C LEU A 181 35.34 9.44 8.41
N TRP A 182 36.51 9.87 7.93
CA TRP A 182 37.55 8.98 7.40
C TRP A 182 38.17 8.11 8.49
N SER A 183 38.39 8.64 9.69
CA SER A 183 38.88 7.84 10.82
C SER A 183 37.83 6.84 11.29
N LEU A 184 36.55 7.24 11.34
CA LEU A 184 35.45 6.32 11.67
C LEU A 184 35.28 5.24 10.59
N LEU A 185 35.38 5.59 9.32
CA LEU A 185 35.33 4.64 8.20
C LEU A 185 36.51 3.68 8.24
N ALA A 186 37.72 4.17 8.49
CA ALA A 186 38.91 3.34 8.65
C ALA A 186 38.77 2.40 9.86
N LEU A 187 38.22 2.88 10.98
CA LEU A 187 37.94 2.07 12.16
C LEU A 187 36.90 0.97 11.87
N CYS A 188 35.81 1.30 11.16
CA CYS A 188 34.81 0.32 10.73
C CYS A 188 35.39 -0.71 9.78
N ALA A 189 36.20 -0.30 8.80
CA ALA A 189 36.86 -1.21 7.88
C ALA A 189 37.86 -2.12 8.60
N LEU A 190 38.58 -1.60 9.60
CA LEU A 190 39.51 -2.37 10.41
C LEU A 190 38.80 -3.36 11.33
N ALA A 191 37.69 -2.96 11.96
CA ALA A 191 36.82 -3.85 12.74
C ALA A 191 36.21 -4.97 11.87
N PHE A 192 35.78 -4.62 10.65
CA PHE A 192 35.25 -5.60 9.69
C PHE A 192 36.33 -6.59 9.23
N ALA A 193 37.54 -6.11 8.91
CA ALA A 193 38.67 -6.98 8.58
C ALA A 193 39.07 -7.88 9.76
N ALA A 194 39.03 -7.35 10.99
CA ALA A 194 39.26 -8.13 12.21
C ALA A 194 38.22 -9.24 12.41
N THR A 195 37.02 -9.12 11.82
CA THR A 195 35.99 -10.17 11.90
C THR A 195 36.37 -11.40 11.06
N PHE A 196 37.18 -11.23 10.01
CA PHE A 196 37.67 -12.33 9.16
C PHE A 196 39.01 -12.91 9.62
N TRP A 197 39.80 -12.16 10.38
CA TRP A 197 41.09 -12.62 10.92
C TRP A 197 41.02 -13.18 12.33
N TRP A 198 39.88 -13.05 13.03
CA TRP A 198 39.69 -13.71 14.32
C TRP A 198 39.16 -15.13 14.12
N PRO A 199 39.86 -16.18 14.61
CA PRO A 199 39.29 -17.52 14.61
C PRO A 199 38.00 -17.50 15.44
N ALA A 200 36.95 -18.11 14.90
CA ALA A 200 35.61 -18.19 15.48
C ALA A 200 35.67 -18.62 16.95
N GLY A 201 35.50 -17.66 17.86
CA GLY A 201 35.64 -17.89 19.29
C GLY A 201 35.86 -16.61 20.08
N LEU A 202 34.93 -15.66 19.99
CA LEU A 202 34.80 -14.67 21.06
C LEU A 202 34.00 -15.32 22.20
N PRO A 203 34.55 -15.43 23.43
CA PRO A 203 33.82 -15.93 24.59
C PRO A 203 32.92 -14.80 25.07
N GLY A 204 31.67 -14.78 24.61
CA GLY A 204 30.73 -13.73 24.97
C GLY A 204 29.31 -14.06 24.55
N GLY A 205 28.61 -14.79 25.41
CA GLY A 205 27.17 -15.07 25.32
C GLY A 205 26.31 -13.82 25.42
N TRP A 206 26.33 -12.98 24.38
CA TRP A 206 25.50 -11.78 24.26
C TRP A 206 24.35 -11.95 23.25
N LEU A 207 24.32 -13.04 22.48
CA LEU A 207 23.12 -13.53 21.82
C LEU A 207 22.76 -14.91 22.39
N GLY A 208 22.08 -14.87 23.53
CA GLY A 208 21.15 -15.91 23.97
C GLY A 208 21.68 -17.34 24.07
N ASP A 209 22.42 -17.62 25.15
CA ASP A 209 22.42 -18.97 25.74
C ASP A 209 21.41 -19.00 26.90
N GLY A 210 20.19 -18.53 26.60
CA GLY A 210 19.03 -18.72 27.46
C GLY A 210 18.33 -20.01 27.07
N PRO A 211 17.52 -20.61 27.97
CA PRO A 211 16.80 -21.87 27.72
C PRO A 211 15.85 -21.85 26.51
N ASP A 212 15.64 -20.69 25.88
CA ASP A 212 14.82 -20.47 24.68
C ASP A 212 15.65 -20.30 23.38
N GLY A 213 16.94 -20.60 23.40
CA GLY A 213 17.80 -20.57 22.21
C GLY A 213 17.45 -21.70 21.24
N VAL A 214 16.84 -21.36 20.10
CA VAL A 214 16.57 -22.33 19.03
C VAL A 214 17.89 -22.81 18.44
N THR A 215 18.31 -24.01 18.83
CA THR A 215 19.46 -24.70 18.26
C THR A 215 19.00 -25.46 17.01
N VAL A 216 19.56 -25.09 15.86
CA VAL A 216 19.30 -25.81 14.60
C VAL A 216 20.45 -26.77 14.38
N ALA A 217 20.21 -28.05 14.66
CA ALA A 217 21.12 -29.13 14.29
C ALA A 217 20.65 -29.75 12.96
N PRO A 218 21.56 -30.03 12.01
CA PRO A 218 21.20 -30.78 10.81
C PRO A 218 20.71 -32.18 11.22
N LEU A 219 19.54 -32.58 10.71
CA LEU A 219 19.05 -33.94 10.89
C LEU A 219 20.05 -34.92 10.27
N ALA A 220 20.36 -36.00 10.99
CA ALA A 220 21.19 -37.08 10.48
C ALA A 220 20.59 -37.64 9.18
N GLU A 221 21.41 -37.73 8.14
CA GLU A 221 21.02 -38.28 6.83
C GLU A 221 20.42 -39.69 7.02
N GLY A 222 19.16 -39.85 6.65
CA GLY A 222 18.41 -41.12 6.80
C GLY A 222 17.38 -41.16 7.92
N SER A 223 17.26 -40.10 8.73
CA SER A 223 16.17 -39.98 9.72
C SER A 223 14.84 -39.66 9.04
N GLY A 224 14.11 -40.69 8.61
CA GLY A 224 12.71 -40.55 8.21
C GLY A 224 11.82 -40.13 9.39
N PRO A 225 10.61 -39.63 9.14
CA PRO A 225 9.66 -39.26 10.20
C PRO A 225 9.40 -40.47 11.12
N ALA A 226 9.49 -40.25 12.44
CA ALA A 226 9.32 -41.29 13.45
C ALA A 226 7.96 -41.99 13.36
N GLU A 227 6.92 -41.23 13.02
CA GLU A 227 5.60 -41.74 12.68
C GLU A 227 5.05 -41.01 11.46
N ARG A 228 4.28 -41.74 10.64
CA ARG A 228 3.50 -41.17 9.55
C ARG A 228 2.04 -41.31 9.92
N TYR A 229 1.41 -40.20 10.28
CA TYR A 229 -0.02 -40.17 10.55
C TYR A 229 -0.81 -40.45 9.28
N SER A 230 -1.96 -41.13 9.44
CA SER A 230 -2.90 -41.34 8.34
C SER A 230 -3.48 -40.00 7.87
N ARG A 231 -3.99 -39.97 6.64
CA ARG A 231 -4.63 -38.78 6.07
C ARG A 231 -5.75 -38.25 6.97
N ASP A 232 -6.53 -39.15 7.57
CA ASP A 232 -7.66 -38.80 8.43
C ASP A 232 -7.18 -38.16 9.74
N ALA A 233 -6.08 -38.67 10.33
CA ALA A 233 -5.46 -38.05 11.50
C ALA A 233 -4.87 -36.67 11.17
N GLY A 234 -4.33 -36.49 9.96
CA GLY A 234 -3.90 -35.20 9.46
C GLY A 234 -5.04 -34.20 9.29
N LEU A 235 -6.19 -34.65 8.79
CA LEU A 235 -7.39 -33.80 8.65
C LEU A 235 -7.93 -33.36 10.01
N ILE A 236 -7.96 -34.23 11.02
CA ILE A 236 -8.44 -33.89 12.37
C ILE A 236 -7.48 -32.92 13.08
N ALA A 237 -6.18 -33.04 12.82
CA ALA A 237 -5.17 -32.15 13.40
C ALA A 237 -5.02 -30.81 12.66
N ASP A 238 -5.75 -30.61 11.57
CA ASP A 238 -5.75 -29.36 10.81
C ASP A 238 -6.38 -28.23 11.64
N GLY A 239 -5.73 -27.06 11.65
CA GLY A 239 -6.22 -25.90 12.39
C GLY A 239 -7.59 -25.42 11.90
N ASP A 240 -7.91 -25.68 10.63
CA ASP A 240 -9.17 -25.32 10.00
C ASP A 240 -10.16 -26.49 9.95
N PHE A 241 -9.94 -27.58 10.71
CA PHE A 241 -10.83 -28.75 10.74
C PHE A 241 -12.29 -28.37 11.03
N GLY A 242 -12.52 -27.38 11.91
CA GLY A 242 -13.87 -26.90 12.23
C GLY A 242 -14.61 -26.29 11.03
N LEU A 243 -13.88 -25.69 10.08
CA LEU A 243 -14.44 -25.14 8.83
C LEU A 243 -14.66 -26.25 7.80
N LEU A 244 -13.74 -27.23 7.73
CA LEU A 244 -13.84 -28.37 6.81
C LEU A 244 -14.93 -29.37 7.21
N ALA A 245 -15.27 -29.45 8.50
CA ALA A 245 -16.30 -30.33 9.02
C ALA A 245 -17.70 -29.69 9.07
N ASP A 246 -17.84 -28.41 8.70
CA ASP A 246 -19.12 -27.71 8.71
C ASP A 246 -19.94 -27.97 7.42
N PRO A 247 -21.07 -28.69 7.49
CA PRO A 247 -21.90 -28.97 6.33
C PRO A 247 -22.58 -27.71 5.75
N GLN A 248 -22.80 -26.67 6.56
CA GLN A 248 -23.33 -25.40 6.04
C GLN A 248 -22.25 -24.62 5.30
N GLY A 249 -21.02 -24.60 5.83
CA GLY A 249 -19.84 -24.07 5.16
C GLY A 249 -19.55 -24.75 3.82
N GLU A 250 -19.69 -26.07 3.75
CA GLU A 250 -19.54 -26.81 2.48
C GLU A 250 -20.62 -26.42 1.46
N ALA A 251 -21.89 -26.36 1.87
CA ALA A 251 -22.98 -25.92 0.99
C ALA A 251 -22.80 -24.46 0.51
N ALA A 252 -22.34 -23.57 1.40
CA ALA A 252 -22.01 -22.21 1.05
C ALA A 252 -20.82 -22.14 0.07
N SER A 253 -19.81 -22.99 0.24
CA SER A 253 -18.63 -23.05 -0.64
C SER A 253 -18.99 -23.36 -2.09
N ALA A 254 -19.99 -24.23 -2.30
CA ALA A 254 -20.49 -24.58 -3.64
C ALA A 254 -21.20 -23.40 -4.34
N ALA A 255 -21.74 -22.45 -3.56
CA ALA A 255 -22.44 -21.28 -4.08
C ALA A 255 -21.54 -20.03 -4.20
N VAL A 256 -20.27 -20.11 -3.74
CA VAL A 256 -19.35 -18.94 -3.69
C VAL A 256 -19.22 -18.24 -5.02
N ASP A 257 -19.14 -18.97 -6.13
CA ASP A 257 -19.02 -18.36 -7.45
C ASP A 257 -20.26 -17.55 -7.83
N PHE A 258 -21.45 -18.09 -7.55
CA PHE A 258 -22.73 -17.41 -7.82
C PHE A 258 -22.95 -16.21 -6.89
N ASP A 259 -22.67 -16.38 -5.59
CA ASP A 259 -22.83 -15.32 -4.60
C ASP A 259 -21.80 -14.19 -4.82
N SER A 260 -20.58 -14.53 -5.24
CA SER A 260 -19.56 -13.55 -5.62
C SER A 260 -19.97 -12.77 -6.87
N TRP A 261 -20.56 -13.46 -7.86
CA TRP A 261 -21.11 -12.81 -9.06
C TRP A 261 -22.29 -11.90 -8.71
N LEU A 262 -23.20 -12.35 -7.84
CA LEU A 262 -24.36 -11.57 -7.39
C LEU A 262 -23.92 -10.34 -6.61
N ALA A 263 -22.97 -10.48 -5.69
CA ALA A 263 -22.39 -9.37 -4.95
C ALA A 263 -21.68 -8.37 -5.88
N ALA A 264 -20.95 -8.85 -6.90
CA ALA A 264 -20.31 -7.99 -7.88
C ALA A 264 -21.32 -7.25 -8.79
N ARG A 265 -22.45 -7.88 -9.10
CA ARG A 265 -23.58 -7.26 -9.82
C ARG A 265 -24.26 -6.19 -8.97
N ASP A 266 -24.56 -6.48 -7.71
CA ASP A 266 -25.20 -5.54 -6.77
C ASP A 266 -24.29 -4.36 -6.45
N ALA A 267 -22.98 -4.59 -6.38
CA ALA A 267 -21.97 -3.54 -6.28
C ALA A 267 -21.79 -2.72 -7.58
N GLY A 268 -22.52 -3.05 -8.65
CA GLY A 268 -22.47 -2.34 -9.94
C GLY A 268 -21.15 -2.50 -10.70
N THR A 269 -20.34 -3.51 -10.34
CA THR A 269 -19.04 -3.78 -10.98
C THR A 269 -19.21 -4.54 -12.29
N ILE A 270 -20.25 -5.38 -12.38
CA ILE A 270 -20.62 -6.06 -13.61
C ILE A 270 -21.70 -5.22 -14.32
N PRO A 271 -21.44 -4.67 -15.52
CA PRO A 271 -22.45 -3.92 -16.24
C PRO A 271 -23.65 -4.82 -16.57
N ALA A 272 -24.86 -4.33 -16.34
CA ALA A 272 -26.06 -5.02 -16.75
C ALA A 272 -26.00 -5.24 -18.27
N VAL A 273 -25.94 -6.50 -18.70
CA VAL A 273 -26.11 -6.84 -20.11
C VAL A 273 -27.48 -6.33 -20.51
N ALA A 274 -27.51 -5.41 -21.48
CA ALA A 274 -28.76 -4.93 -22.05
C ALA A 274 -29.58 -6.14 -22.52
N ALA A 275 -30.85 -6.18 -22.15
CA ALA A 275 -31.76 -7.22 -22.62
C ALA A 275 -31.61 -7.35 -24.15
N PRO A 276 -31.51 -8.58 -24.69
CA PRO A 276 -31.45 -8.76 -26.13
C PRO A 276 -32.65 -8.03 -26.74
N PRO A 277 -32.46 -7.31 -27.86
CA PRO A 277 -33.56 -6.61 -28.50
C PRO A 277 -34.67 -7.62 -28.75
N ALA A 278 -35.90 -7.25 -28.35
CA ALA A 278 -37.07 -8.07 -28.60
C ALA A 278 -37.08 -8.46 -30.08
N GLU A 279 -37.08 -9.77 -30.36
CA GLU A 279 -37.27 -10.26 -31.72
C GLU A 279 -38.54 -9.58 -32.27
N PRO A 280 -38.47 -8.98 -33.48
CA PRO A 280 -39.63 -8.34 -34.05
C PRO A 280 -40.72 -9.40 -34.19
N ALA A 281 -41.87 -9.14 -33.57
CA ALA A 281 -43.06 -9.96 -33.68
C ALA A 281 -43.30 -10.26 -35.17
N ALA A 282 -43.34 -11.54 -35.51
CA ALA A 282 -43.65 -11.98 -36.86
C ALA A 282 -44.97 -11.33 -37.30
N THR A 283 -44.89 -10.52 -38.36
CA THR A 283 -46.06 -9.97 -39.03
C THR A 283 -46.99 -11.12 -39.40
N PRO A 284 -48.27 -11.11 -39.01
CA PRO A 284 -49.20 -12.13 -39.46
C PRO A 284 -49.40 -11.97 -40.97
N ASP A 285 -48.99 -12.99 -41.72
CA ASP A 285 -49.20 -13.09 -43.16
C ASP A 285 -50.73 -13.11 -43.43
N PRO A 286 -51.27 -12.28 -44.33
CA PRO A 286 -52.69 -12.29 -44.62
C PRO A 286 -53.07 -13.60 -45.32
N ALA A 287 -54.14 -14.20 -44.82
CA ALA A 287 -54.64 -15.50 -45.24
C ALA A 287 -54.90 -15.61 -46.76
N GLY A 288 -54.48 -16.74 -47.31
CA GLY A 288 -55.32 -17.56 -48.18
C GLY A 288 -55.12 -17.43 -49.69
N SER A 289 -54.57 -18.49 -50.30
CA SER A 289 -55.10 -19.08 -51.54
C SER A 289 -54.40 -20.38 -51.88
N ASP A 290 -55.14 -21.48 -51.71
CA ASP A 290 -55.21 -22.70 -52.52
C ASP A 290 -53.97 -23.26 -53.25
N ARG A 291 -53.62 -24.49 -52.85
CA ARG A 291 -53.53 -25.68 -53.71
C ARG A 291 -53.57 -26.90 -52.78
N ALA A 292 -54.72 -27.57 -52.59
CA ALA A 292 -55.36 -28.50 -53.51
C ALA A 292 -54.40 -29.58 -54.05
N GLY A 293 -54.50 -30.78 -53.45
CA GLY A 293 -54.34 -32.08 -54.11
C GLY A 293 -52.92 -32.62 -54.26
N LEU A 294 -52.60 -33.68 -53.50
CA LEU A 294 -52.54 -35.05 -54.06
C LEU A 294 -52.33 -36.05 -52.92
N GLU A 295 -53.33 -36.91 -52.75
CA GLU A 295 -53.25 -38.22 -52.09
C GLU A 295 -52.16 -39.08 -52.74
N THR A 296 -51.49 -39.95 -51.97
CA THR A 296 -51.46 -41.42 -52.18
C THR A 296 -50.53 -42.05 -51.13
N ASP A 297 -51.16 -42.76 -50.19
CA ASP A 297 -50.85 -44.12 -49.75
C ASP A 297 -49.41 -44.66 -49.83
N ALA A 298 -48.85 -45.06 -48.68
CA ALA A 298 -48.05 -46.28 -48.57
C ALA A 298 -48.06 -46.78 -47.10
N GLN A 299 -48.77 -47.88 -46.95
CA GLN A 299 -49.11 -48.65 -45.76
C GLN A 299 -47.93 -49.38 -45.10
N GLU A 300 -48.10 -49.68 -43.81
CA GLU A 300 -47.26 -50.53 -42.95
C GLU A 300 -47.06 -51.98 -43.44
N GLY A 301 -45.99 -52.61 -42.94
CA GLY A 301 -45.68 -54.05 -42.91
C GLY A 301 -44.23 -54.30 -43.32
N GLU A 302 -43.34 -54.92 -42.56
CA GLU A 302 -43.43 -55.92 -41.48
C GLU A 302 -42.11 -55.88 -40.66
#